data_AF-A0A1V4YLY3-F1
#
_entry.id   AF-A0A1V4YLY3-F1
#
_cell.length_a   1.000
_cell.length_b   1.000
_cell.length_c   1.000
_cell.angle_alpha   90.00
_cell.angle_beta   90.00
_cell.angle_gamma   90.00
#
_symmetry.space_group_name_H-M   'P 1'
#
loop_
_entity.id
_entity.type
_entity.pdbx_description
1 polymer ?
#
loop_
_entity_poly.entity_id
_entity_poly.type
_entity_poly.pdbx_seq_one_letter_code
_entity_poly.pdbx_strand_id
1 'polypeptide(L)'
;MELNGCNDHFIDSNVVLGFVIGWDSLRDKSSSYFDLEDIIRYSSERVYEECEIVLNNIKRWILLFIYKIHKYCEKKSSTNFKFDLSRILDKIVSDICQQYSFECNKVRGSLEGFCKKYESDLIEIMKGNLKYTLFRDRVVEIFNETSNNLDVVFDNQLDKRNCPKNLGSTLFSEYRKLQKVEGLHGADIHILLDSHYIGFQVRVSKIGFITFDKGIIKGKSEIEKILSINIMKPN
;
A
#
# COMPACT_ATOMS: atom_id res chain seq x y z
N MET A 1 0.28 25.04 3.73
CA MET A 1 -0.59 24.87 2.55
C MET A 1 -1.89 24.31 3.09
N GLU A 2 -2.97 25.10 3.09
CA GLU A 2 -4.17 24.86 3.87
C GLU A 2 -4.87 23.53 3.47
N LEU A 3 -4.89 22.57 4.39
CA LEU A 3 -5.95 21.57 4.45
C LEU A 3 -7.23 22.34 4.82
N ASN A 4 -7.85 22.98 3.83
CA ASN A 4 -9.04 23.81 4.04
C ASN A 4 -10.19 22.95 4.58
N GLY A 5 -10.38 22.97 5.91
CA GLY A 5 -11.69 22.84 6.55
C GLY A 5 -12.10 21.48 7.14
N CYS A 6 -11.23 20.47 7.23
CA CYS A 6 -11.60 19.19 7.85
C CYS A 6 -10.49 18.71 8.79
N ASN A 7 -10.78 18.62 10.10
CA ASN A 7 -9.87 18.03 11.08
C ASN A 7 -10.11 16.52 11.24
N ASP A 8 -11.21 16.00 10.68
CA ASP A 8 -11.61 14.61 10.75
C ASP A 8 -11.29 13.92 9.41
N HIS A 9 -10.31 13.03 9.41
CA HIS A 9 -9.81 12.38 8.21
C HIS A 9 -10.04 10.88 8.25
N PHE A 10 -10.64 10.31 7.21
CA PHE A 10 -10.65 8.87 6.99
C PHE A 10 -9.44 8.49 6.14
N ILE A 11 -8.64 7.54 6.63
CA ILE A 11 -7.38 7.15 6.00
C ILE A 11 -7.55 5.87 5.20
N ASP A 12 -7.21 5.94 3.91
CA ASP A 12 -7.19 4.80 2.99
C ASP A 12 -5.97 3.87 3.20
N SER A 13 -6.06 2.63 2.73
CA SER A 13 -5.06 1.57 2.93
C SER A 13 -3.69 1.96 2.38
N ASN A 14 -3.65 2.60 1.20
CA ASN A 14 -2.41 3.00 0.53
C ASN A 14 -1.63 4.08 1.28
N VAL A 15 -2.29 4.92 2.08
CA VAL A 15 -1.63 5.95 2.89
C VAL A 15 -0.94 5.29 4.07
N VAL A 16 -1.65 4.36 4.74
CA VAL A 16 -1.11 3.58 5.86
C VAL A 16 0.05 2.71 5.39
N LEU A 17 -0.09 1.98 4.29
CA LEU A 17 0.97 1.14 3.72
C LEU A 17 2.21 1.96 3.33
N GLY A 18 2.01 3.12 2.69
CA GLY A 18 3.09 4.06 2.43
C GLY A 18 3.80 4.49 3.71
N PHE A 19 3.07 4.67 4.81
CA PHE A 19 3.66 5.02 6.09
C PHE A 19 4.46 3.87 6.71
N VAL A 20 3.93 2.63 6.72
CA VAL A 20 4.58 1.52 7.44
C VAL A 20 5.71 0.86 6.66
N ILE A 21 5.63 0.79 5.32
CA ILE A 21 6.65 0.14 4.49
C ILE A 21 7.81 1.10 4.23
N GLY A 22 8.98 0.81 4.82
CA GLY A 22 10.14 1.71 4.79
C GLY A 22 10.83 1.91 3.43
N TRP A 23 10.40 1.22 2.39
CA TRP A 23 10.89 1.38 1.01
C TRP A 23 9.77 1.70 0.01
N ASP A 24 8.58 2.00 0.49
CA ASP A 24 7.48 2.42 -0.37
C ASP A 24 7.78 3.79 -1.00
N SER A 25 7.41 3.96 -2.27
CA SER A 25 7.58 5.23 -2.99
C SER A 25 6.78 6.39 -2.39
N LEU A 26 5.75 6.09 -1.58
CA LEU A 26 4.90 7.05 -0.91
C LEU A 26 5.38 7.35 0.53
N ARG A 27 6.46 6.72 0.99
CA ARG A 27 6.92 6.81 2.39
C ARG A 27 7.06 8.23 2.91
N ASP A 28 7.71 9.10 2.16
CA ASP A 28 7.97 10.48 2.61
C ASP A 28 6.67 11.28 2.72
N LYS A 29 5.77 11.12 1.75
CA LYS A 29 4.47 11.81 1.73
C LYS A 29 3.54 11.31 2.83
N SER A 30 3.48 10.00 3.03
CA SER A 30 2.72 9.40 4.13
C SER A 30 3.29 9.83 5.48
N SER A 31 4.61 9.80 5.67
CA SER A 31 5.24 10.21 6.93
C SER A 31 4.95 11.67 7.24
N SER A 32 5.13 12.56 6.26
CA SER A 32 4.80 13.99 6.41
C SER A 32 3.34 14.22 6.77
N TYR A 33 2.42 13.36 6.32
CA TYR A 33 1.01 13.43 6.67
C TYR A 33 0.73 12.94 8.10
N PHE A 34 1.38 11.87 8.55
CA PHE A 34 1.24 11.36 9.91
C PHE A 34 1.88 12.30 10.95
N ASP A 35 2.88 13.09 10.55
CA ASP A 35 3.50 14.14 11.39
C ASP A 35 2.61 15.37 11.61
N LEU A 36 1.49 15.49 10.89
CA LEU A 36 0.56 16.62 11.08
C LEU A 36 -0.14 16.52 12.45
N GLU A 37 -0.06 17.60 13.21
CA GLU A 37 -0.77 17.76 14.48
C GLU A 37 -2.24 18.20 14.25
N ASP A 38 -3.07 18.08 15.29
CA ASP A 38 -4.48 18.54 15.31
C ASP A 38 -5.44 17.90 14.27
N ILE A 39 -5.08 16.72 13.77
CA ILE A 39 -5.93 15.90 12.89
C ILE A 39 -6.40 14.65 13.63
N ILE A 40 -7.71 14.42 13.66
CA ILE A 40 -8.31 13.16 14.07
C ILE A 40 -8.34 12.24 12.85
N ARG A 41 -7.64 11.11 12.94
CA ARG A 41 -7.54 10.13 11.86
C ARG A 41 -8.42 8.94 12.19
N TYR A 42 -9.34 8.59 11.31
CA TYR A 42 -10.22 7.44 11.39
C TYR A 42 -9.82 6.42 10.34
N SER A 43 -10.12 5.17 10.59
CA SER A 43 -10.06 4.12 9.58
C SER A 43 -11.12 3.05 9.88
N SER A 44 -11.26 2.06 8.99
CA SER A 44 -12.17 0.95 9.21
C SER A 44 -11.43 -0.38 9.32
N GLU A 45 -12.10 -1.38 9.90
CA GLU A 45 -11.59 -2.75 9.94
C GLU A 45 -11.28 -3.28 8.52
N ARG A 46 -12.04 -2.88 7.49
CA ARG A 46 -11.73 -3.28 6.11
C ARG A 46 -10.44 -2.69 5.59
N VAL A 47 -10.09 -1.46 5.99
CA VAL A 47 -8.81 -0.85 5.63
C VAL A 47 -7.67 -1.63 6.29
N TYR A 48 -7.82 -2.02 7.56
CA TYR A 48 -6.86 -2.89 8.25
C TYR A 48 -6.70 -4.24 7.53
N GLU A 49 -7.80 -4.95 7.26
CA GLU A 49 -7.83 -6.22 6.53
C GLU A 49 -7.15 -6.07 5.15
N GLU A 50 -7.39 -4.96 4.44
CA GLU A 50 -6.73 -4.68 3.16
C GLU A 50 -5.22 -4.47 3.31
N CYS A 51 -4.78 -3.70 4.32
CA CYS A 51 -3.37 -3.51 4.61
C CYS A 51 -2.67 -4.85 4.87
N GLU A 52 -3.26 -5.74 5.67
CA GLU A 52 -2.71 -7.07 5.93
C GLU A 52 -2.59 -7.91 4.65
N ILE A 53 -3.63 -7.91 3.81
CA ILE A 53 -3.64 -8.66 2.55
C ILE A 53 -2.52 -8.14 1.62
N VAL A 54 -2.42 -6.83 1.45
CA VAL A 54 -1.41 -6.21 0.58
C VAL A 54 -0.01 -6.46 1.11
N LEU A 55 0.22 -6.28 2.42
CA LEU A 55 1.52 -6.53 3.05
C LEU A 55 1.97 -7.99 2.86
N ASN A 56 1.05 -8.94 3.02
CA ASN A 56 1.33 -10.36 2.80
C ASN A 56 1.65 -10.68 1.33
N ASN A 57 0.98 -10.03 0.39
CA ASN A 57 1.28 -10.19 -1.04
C ASN A 57 2.67 -9.61 -1.37
N ILE A 58 3.00 -8.44 -0.85
CA ILE A 58 4.33 -7.82 -1.00
C ILE A 58 5.42 -8.73 -0.42
N LYS A 59 5.20 -9.30 0.77
CA LYS A 59 6.10 -10.30 1.38
C LYS A 59 6.36 -11.48 0.46
N ARG A 60 5.30 -12.05 -0.13
CA ARG A 60 5.42 -13.16 -1.08
C ARG A 60 6.23 -12.78 -2.31
N TRP A 61 6.00 -11.60 -2.88
CA TRP A 61 6.74 -11.13 -4.05
C TRP A 61 8.23 -10.93 -3.76
N ILE A 62 8.57 -10.31 -2.63
CA ILE A 62 9.96 -10.08 -2.24
C ILE A 62 10.68 -11.40 -1.95
N LEU A 63 10.06 -12.32 -1.23
CA LEU A 63 10.68 -13.63 -0.96
C LEU A 63 10.89 -14.43 -2.25
N LEU A 64 9.93 -14.39 -3.18
CA LEU A 64 10.09 -15.01 -4.50
C LEU A 64 11.21 -14.34 -5.30
N PHE A 65 11.32 -13.01 -5.24
CA PHE A 65 12.35 -12.23 -5.89
C PHE A 65 13.76 -12.63 -5.41
N ILE A 66 13.98 -12.64 -4.10
CA ILE A 66 15.26 -13.02 -3.50
C ILE A 66 15.60 -14.48 -3.84
N TYR A 67 14.62 -15.38 -3.82
CA TYR A 67 14.81 -16.77 -4.25
C TYR A 67 15.25 -16.87 -5.72
N LYS A 68 14.61 -16.12 -6.62
CA LYS A 68 14.99 -16.07 -8.04
C LYS A 68 16.40 -15.51 -8.25
N ILE A 69 16.82 -14.49 -7.48
CA ILE A 69 18.19 -13.98 -7.49
C ILE A 69 19.17 -15.10 -7.12
N HIS A 70 18.92 -15.80 -6.03
CA HIS A 70 19.76 -16.90 -5.58
C HIS A 70 19.89 -18.00 -6.65
N LYS A 71 18.77 -18.44 -7.25
CA LYS A 71 18.77 -19.42 -8.34
C LYS A 71 19.46 -18.93 -9.62
N TYR A 72 19.40 -17.62 -9.89
CA TYR A 72 20.13 -17.04 -11.01
C TYR A 72 21.65 -17.14 -10.80
N CYS A 73 22.12 -16.85 -9.59
CA CYS A 73 23.54 -16.85 -9.25
C CYS A 73 24.14 -18.26 -9.24
N GLU A 74 23.42 -19.26 -8.71
CA GLU A 74 23.83 -20.67 -8.76
C GLU A 74 24.09 -21.16 -10.19
N LYS A 75 23.31 -20.69 -11.17
CA LYS A 75 23.45 -21.11 -12.58
C LYS A 75 24.60 -20.42 -13.32
N LYS A 76 25.09 -19.27 -12.82
CA LYS A 76 26.03 -18.40 -13.54
C LYS A 76 27.47 -18.46 -13.03
N SER A 77 27.70 -19.08 -11.87
CA SER A 77 29.04 -19.36 -11.31
C SER A 77 29.94 -20.22 -12.21
N SER A 78 29.42 -20.80 -13.30
CA SER A 78 30.13 -21.67 -14.24
C SER A 78 30.62 -20.99 -15.53
N THR A 79 30.43 -19.66 -15.70
CA THR A 79 30.79 -18.95 -16.96
C THR A 79 31.40 -17.57 -16.70
N ASN A 80 32.27 -17.08 -17.60
CA ASN A 80 32.84 -15.71 -17.64
C ASN A 80 31.74 -14.65 -17.85
N PHE A 81 30.85 -14.50 -16.87
CA PHE A 81 29.67 -13.67 -16.95
C PHE A 81 30.01 -12.24 -16.54
N LYS A 82 29.87 -11.29 -17.47
CA LYS A 82 29.95 -9.86 -17.16
C LYS A 82 28.71 -9.48 -16.35
N PHE A 83 28.93 -9.22 -15.07
CA PHE A 83 27.88 -8.93 -14.10
C PHE A 83 27.30 -7.53 -14.32
N ASP A 84 26.02 -7.47 -14.71
CA ASP A 84 25.24 -6.23 -14.82
C ASP A 84 24.03 -6.35 -13.88
N LEU A 85 24.16 -5.73 -12.71
CA LEU A 85 23.19 -5.83 -11.62
C LEU A 85 21.81 -5.34 -12.05
N SER A 86 21.73 -4.13 -12.61
CA SER A 86 20.46 -3.52 -13.03
C SER A 86 19.72 -4.43 -14.00
N ARG A 87 20.43 -4.96 -15.00
CA ARG A 87 19.82 -5.84 -16.00
C ARG A 87 19.31 -7.15 -15.41
N ILE A 88 19.98 -7.70 -14.39
CA ILE A 88 19.54 -8.93 -13.73
C ILE A 88 18.29 -8.66 -12.89
N LEU A 89 18.28 -7.57 -12.12
CA LEU A 89 17.14 -7.17 -11.31
C LEU A 89 15.92 -6.90 -12.21
N ASP A 90 16.09 -6.12 -13.28
CA ASP A 90 15.03 -5.81 -14.26
C ASP A 90 14.44 -7.07 -14.89
N LYS A 91 15.30 -8.04 -15.25
CA LYS A 91 14.85 -9.32 -15.80
C LYS A 91 14.00 -10.09 -14.79
N ILE A 92 14.46 -10.23 -13.56
CA ILE A 92 13.74 -10.99 -12.53
C ILE A 92 12.42 -10.30 -12.17
N VAL A 93 12.41 -8.96 -12.06
CA VAL A 93 11.20 -8.17 -11.86
C VAL A 93 10.22 -8.41 -13.00
N SER A 94 10.67 -8.36 -14.26
CA SER A 94 9.85 -8.65 -15.43
C SER A 94 9.27 -10.06 -15.40
N ASP A 95 10.08 -11.08 -15.09
CA ASP A 95 9.65 -12.48 -15.01
C ASP A 95 8.57 -12.69 -13.92
N ILE A 96 8.69 -12.01 -12.78
CA ILE A 96 7.65 -12.05 -11.72
C ILE A 96 6.40 -11.31 -12.19
N CYS A 97 6.55 -10.12 -12.78
CA CYS A 97 5.43 -9.34 -13.28
C CYS A 97 4.57 -10.09 -14.30
N GLN A 98 5.20 -10.87 -15.20
CA GLN A 98 4.48 -11.73 -16.16
C GLN A 98 3.64 -12.82 -15.46
N GLN A 99 4.11 -13.33 -14.32
CA GLN A 99 3.39 -14.33 -13.52
C GLN A 99 2.17 -13.71 -12.80
N TYR A 100 2.22 -12.41 -12.47
CA TYR A 100 1.16 -11.66 -11.77
C TYR A 100 0.54 -10.59 -12.68
N SER A 101 0.21 -10.95 -13.92
CA SER A 101 -0.16 -10.04 -15.02
C SER A 101 -1.15 -8.91 -14.67
N PHE A 102 -2.09 -9.15 -13.75
CA PHE A 102 -3.11 -8.18 -13.29
C PHE A 102 -2.58 -7.16 -12.27
N GLU A 103 -1.44 -7.41 -11.63
CA GLU A 103 -0.82 -6.59 -10.58
C GLU A 103 0.60 -6.12 -10.93
N CYS A 104 1.04 -6.34 -12.17
CA CYS A 104 2.39 -6.04 -12.67
C CYS A 104 2.95 -4.69 -12.19
N ASN A 105 2.16 -3.61 -12.27
CA ASN A 105 2.61 -2.28 -11.83
C ASN A 105 2.83 -2.19 -10.31
N LYS A 106 1.95 -2.82 -9.50
CA LYS A 106 2.06 -2.86 -8.03
C LYS A 106 3.26 -3.70 -7.60
N VAL A 107 3.42 -4.87 -8.23
CA VAL A 107 4.58 -5.76 -8.05
C VAL A 107 5.87 -5.03 -8.36
N ARG A 108 5.96 -4.42 -9.55
CA ARG A 108 7.16 -3.70 -10.00
C ARG A 108 7.53 -2.58 -9.04
N GLY A 109 6.59 -1.69 -8.68
CA GLY A 109 6.88 -0.58 -7.76
C GLY A 109 7.41 -1.05 -6.41
N SER A 110 6.81 -2.10 -5.84
CA SER A 110 7.24 -2.70 -4.57
C SER A 110 8.66 -3.28 -4.65
N LEU A 111 8.96 -4.01 -5.74
CA LEU A 111 10.27 -4.62 -5.94
C LEU A 111 11.35 -3.58 -6.25
N GLU A 112 11.05 -2.54 -7.03
CA GLU A 112 12.01 -1.47 -7.33
C GLU A 112 12.39 -0.69 -6.07
N GLY A 113 11.41 -0.35 -5.22
CA GLY A 113 11.67 0.28 -3.92
C GLY A 113 12.55 -0.59 -3.03
N PHE A 114 12.23 -1.89 -2.95
CA PHE A 114 13.03 -2.86 -2.21
C PHE A 114 14.47 -2.98 -2.75
N CYS A 115 14.64 -3.07 -4.07
CA CYS A 115 15.95 -3.14 -4.70
C CYS A 115 16.81 -1.92 -4.38
N LYS A 116 16.23 -0.72 -4.46
CA LYS A 116 16.94 0.52 -4.11
C LYS A 116 17.37 0.54 -2.65
N LYS A 117 16.49 0.11 -1.73
CA LYS A 117 16.77 0.12 -0.29
C LYS A 117 17.86 -0.88 0.11
N TYR A 118 17.87 -2.05 -0.53
CA TYR A 118 18.74 -3.18 -0.15
C TYR A 118 19.77 -3.56 -1.22
N GLU A 119 20.13 -2.61 -2.10
CA GLU A 119 21.02 -2.87 -3.24
C GLU A 119 22.33 -3.53 -2.82
N SER A 120 22.98 -3.01 -1.76
CA SER A 120 24.24 -3.56 -1.27
C SER A 120 24.11 -5.01 -0.80
N ASP A 121 23.06 -5.35 -0.05
CA ASP A 121 22.84 -6.72 0.42
C ASP A 121 22.59 -7.67 -0.76
N LEU A 122 21.80 -7.22 -1.75
CA LEU A 122 21.54 -7.98 -2.97
C LEU A 122 22.84 -8.23 -3.76
N ILE A 123 23.70 -7.22 -3.89
CA ILE A 123 25.02 -7.36 -4.52
C ILE A 123 25.86 -8.42 -3.79
N GLU A 124 25.91 -8.38 -2.47
CA GLU A 124 26.72 -9.33 -1.69
C GLU A 124 26.18 -10.76 -1.76
N ILE A 125 24.87 -10.97 -1.88
CA ILE A 125 24.28 -12.29 -2.17
C ILE A 125 24.74 -12.79 -3.53
N MET A 126 24.72 -11.91 -4.53
CA MET A 126 25.05 -12.28 -5.90
C MET A 126 26.54 -12.57 -6.10
N LYS A 127 27.41 -11.90 -5.33
CA LYS A 127 28.85 -12.23 -5.23
C LYS A 127 29.15 -13.49 -4.41
N GLY A 128 28.17 -13.99 -3.66
CA GLY A 128 28.33 -15.13 -2.75
C GLY A 128 28.93 -14.78 -1.39
N ASN A 129 29.08 -13.50 -1.07
CA ASN A 129 29.63 -13.02 0.20
C ASN A 129 28.57 -13.03 1.33
N LEU A 130 27.30 -12.79 0.99
CA LEU A 130 26.17 -12.88 1.91
C LEU A 130 25.37 -14.15 1.63
N LYS A 131 25.16 -14.98 2.66
CA LYS A 131 24.32 -16.17 2.52
C LYS A 131 22.88 -15.78 2.26
N TYR A 132 22.30 -16.35 1.20
CA TYR A 132 20.89 -16.18 0.85
C TYR A 132 19.95 -16.42 2.04
N THR A 133 20.19 -17.47 2.83
CA THR A 133 19.33 -17.81 3.97
C THR A 133 19.34 -16.72 5.04
N LEU A 134 20.50 -16.15 5.35
CA LEU A 134 20.63 -15.06 6.31
C LEU A 134 19.86 -13.81 5.86
N PHE A 135 20.00 -13.42 4.58
CA PHE A 135 19.26 -12.28 4.06
C PHE A 135 17.75 -12.53 3.99
N ARG A 136 17.34 -13.75 3.59
CA ARG A 136 15.94 -14.16 3.58
C ARG A 136 15.33 -14.04 4.98
N ASP A 137 16.01 -14.53 6.00
CA ASP A 137 15.49 -14.53 7.38
C ASP A 137 15.40 -13.10 7.93
N ARG A 138 16.39 -12.26 7.64
CA ARG A 138 16.33 -10.80 7.91
C ARG A 138 15.13 -10.13 7.22
N VAL A 139 14.85 -10.48 5.97
CA VAL A 139 13.67 -9.95 5.26
C VAL A 139 12.37 -10.41 5.92
N VAL A 140 12.30 -11.65 6.40
CA VAL A 140 11.14 -12.13 7.17
C VAL A 140 10.97 -11.33 8.45
N GLU A 141 12.06 -11.05 9.18
CA GLU A 141 12.04 -10.20 10.39
C GLU A 141 11.54 -8.79 10.08
N ILE A 142 12.02 -8.16 9.01
CA ILE A 142 11.55 -6.84 8.55
C ILE A 142 10.03 -6.84 8.30
N PHE A 143 9.49 -7.91 7.70
CA PHE A 143 8.03 -8.01 7.51
C PHE A 143 7.27 -8.22 8.82
N ASN A 144 7.85 -8.94 9.78
CA ASN A 144 7.24 -9.10 11.10
C ASN A 144 7.22 -7.75 11.85
N GLU A 145 8.32 -6.99 11.80
CA GLU A 145 8.39 -5.63 12.34
C GLU A 145 7.40 -4.70 11.65
N THR A 146 7.29 -4.77 10.32
CA THR A 146 6.33 -3.97 9.55
C THR A 146 4.89 -4.31 9.93
N SER A 147 4.58 -5.60 10.17
CA SER A 147 3.27 -6.04 10.65
C SER A 147 2.99 -5.52 12.06
N ASN A 148 3.94 -5.60 12.98
CA ASN A 148 3.78 -5.05 14.33
C ASN A 148 3.57 -3.52 14.29
N ASN A 149 4.26 -2.83 13.39
CA ASN A 149 4.08 -1.39 13.19
C ASN A 149 2.70 -1.07 12.60
N LEU A 150 2.12 -1.95 11.79
CA LEU A 150 0.75 -1.80 11.30
C LEU A 150 -0.23 -1.76 12.48
N ASP A 151 -0.13 -2.73 13.40
CA ASP A 151 -0.95 -2.79 14.61
C ASP A 151 -0.80 -1.51 15.43
N VAL A 152 0.43 -1.07 15.68
CA VAL A 152 0.72 0.16 16.43
C VAL A 152 0.09 1.39 15.80
N VAL A 153 0.08 1.51 14.47
CA VAL A 153 -0.56 2.63 13.75
C VAL A 153 -2.07 2.59 13.95
N PHE A 154 -2.70 1.43 13.81
CA PHE A 154 -4.15 1.29 13.99
C PHE A 154 -4.60 1.41 15.45
N ASP A 155 -3.72 1.12 16.42
CA ASP A 155 -4.04 1.22 17.85
C ASP A 155 -3.77 2.62 18.43
N ASN A 156 -2.76 3.34 17.92
CA ASN A 156 -2.28 4.58 18.55
C ASN A 156 -2.43 5.84 17.68
N GLN A 157 -2.53 5.69 16.35
CA GLN A 157 -2.56 6.84 15.43
C GLN A 157 -3.87 6.97 14.67
N LEU A 158 -4.72 5.92 14.69
CA LEU A 158 -6.01 5.88 14.01
C LEU A 158 -7.12 5.49 15.01
N ASP A 159 -8.27 6.16 14.94
CA ASP A 159 -9.52 5.69 15.53
C ASP A 159 -10.13 4.66 14.57
N LYS A 160 -9.78 3.38 14.78
CA LYS A 160 -10.30 2.25 14.00
C LYS A 160 -11.75 1.95 14.38
N ARG A 161 -12.66 2.05 13.41
CA ARG A 161 -14.09 1.80 13.64
C ARG A 161 -14.66 0.63 12.85
N ASN A 162 -15.56 -0.11 13.49
CA ASN A 162 -16.28 -1.20 12.87
C ASN A 162 -17.44 -0.68 12.01
N CYS A 163 -17.40 -0.99 10.72
CA CYS A 163 -18.45 -0.64 9.76
C CYS A 163 -19.25 -1.90 9.36
N PRO A 164 -20.59 -1.82 9.19
CA PRO A 164 -21.40 -2.97 8.78
C PRO A 164 -20.92 -3.58 7.45
N LYS A 165 -20.58 -4.87 7.40
CA LYS A 165 -20.04 -5.51 6.17
C LYS A 165 -20.98 -5.42 4.96
N ASN A 166 -22.29 -5.22 5.19
CA ASN A 166 -23.33 -5.10 4.17
C ASN A 166 -23.68 -3.64 3.79
N LEU A 167 -22.81 -2.66 4.05
CA LEU A 167 -23.09 -1.25 3.71
C LEU A 167 -23.48 -1.04 2.23
N GLY A 168 -22.97 -1.84 1.28
CA GLY A 168 -23.39 -1.76 -0.11
C GLY A 168 -24.87 -2.09 -0.34
N SER A 169 -25.48 -2.90 0.55
CA SER A 169 -26.93 -3.17 0.54
C SER A 169 -27.72 -2.09 1.26
N THR A 170 -27.19 -1.56 2.36
CA THR A 170 -27.84 -0.47 3.13
C THR A 170 -27.83 0.85 2.36
N LEU A 171 -26.71 1.17 1.70
CA LEU A 171 -26.46 2.35 0.88
C LEU A 171 -26.48 1.98 -0.60
N PHE A 172 -27.51 1.22 -1.01
CA PHE A 172 -27.60 0.64 -2.35
C PHE A 172 -27.60 1.70 -3.46
N SER A 173 -28.25 2.84 -3.21
CA SER A 173 -28.31 3.97 -4.16
C SER A 173 -26.91 4.54 -4.42
N GLU A 174 -26.17 4.83 -3.37
CA GLU A 174 -24.80 5.35 -3.40
C GLU A 174 -23.87 4.34 -4.05
N TYR A 175 -23.93 3.07 -3.61
CA TYR A 175 -23.15 1.97 -4.18
C TYR A 175 -23.34 1.86 -5.71
N ARG A 176 -24.58 1.87 -6.19
CA ARG A 176 -24.90 1.79 -7.64
C ARG A 176 -24.42 2.99 -8.43
N LYS A 177 -24.38 4.19 -7.83
CA LYS A 177 -23.82 5.39 -8.47
C LYS A 177 -22.29 5.29 -8.53
N LEU A 178 -21.64 4.85 -7.46
CA LEU A 178 -20.18 4.66 -7.40
C LEU A 178 -19.69 3.63 -8.41
N GLN A 179 -20.44 2.54 -8.63
CA GLN A 179 -20.11 1.55 -9.67
C GLN A 179 -20.02 2.12 -11.10
N LYS A 180 -20.60 3.31 -11.34
CA LYS A 180 -20.56 3.99 -12.64
C LYS A 180 -19.43 5.01 -12.75
N VAL A 181 -18.70 5.27 -11.67
CA VAL A 181 -17.55 6.19 -11.67
C VAL A 181 -16.40 5.50 -12.38
N GLU A 182 -15.89 6.13 -13.44
CA GLU A 182 -14.81 5.59 -14.24
C GLU A 182 -13.52 5.43 -13.42
N GLY A 183 -12.93 4.24 -13.46
CA GLY A 183 -11.65 3.95 -12.81
C GLY A 183 -11.74 3.61 -11.32
N LEU A 184 -12.95 3.53 -10.75
CA LEU A 184 -13.16 3.09 -9.38
C LEU A 184 -13.31 1.56 -9.30
N HIS A 185 -12.53 0.90 -8.45
CA HIS A 185 -12.61 -0.55 -8.28
C HIS A 185 -13.62 -0.94 -7.19
N GLY A 186 -14.12 -2.17 -7.25
CA GLY A 186 -15.16 -2.65 -6.32
C GLY A 186 -14.73 -2.61 -4.85
N ALA A 187 -13.46 -2.91 -4.55
CA ALA A 187 -12.92 -2.82 -3.19
C ALA A 187 -12.94 -1.37 -2.68
N ASP A 188 -12.49 -0.42 -3.50
CA ASP A 188 -12.47 1.02 -3.20
C ASP A 188 -13.86 1.55 -2.84
N ILE A 189 -14.91 1.07 -3.52
CA ILE A 189 -16.29 1.47 -3.24
C ILE A 189 -16.66 1.17 -1.78
N HIS A 190 -16.27 -0.01 -1.26
CA HIS A 190 -16.58 -0.38 0.11
C HIS A 190 -15.85 0.49 1.13
N ILE A 191 -14.62 0.90 0.85
CA ILE A 191 -13.83 1.79 1.72
C ILE A 191 -14.39 3.22 1.69
N LEU A 192 -14.82 3.71 0.51
CA LEU A 192 -15.50 5.00 0.40
C LEU A 192 -16.83 5.02 1.17
N LEU A 193 -17.59 3.92 1.15
CA LEU A 193 -18.81 3.80 1.94
C LEU A 193 -18.53 3.74 3.46
N ASP A 194 -17.43 3.11 3.88
CA ASP A 194 -17.01 3.13 5.29
C ASP A 194 -16.69 4.55 5.75
N SER A 195 -15.95 5.31 4.93
CA SER A 195 -15.67 6.72 5.20
C SER A 195 -16.94 7.54 5.36
N HIS A 196 -17.88 7.41 4.41
CA HIS A 196 -19.16 8.10 4.48
C HIS A 196 -19.96 7.72 5.74
N TYR A 197 -20.00 6.44 6.08
CA TYR A 197 -20.70 5.93 7.25
C TYR A 197 -20.08 6.41 8.57
N ILE A 198 -18.75 6.39 8.68
CA ILE A 198 -18.04 6.92 9.85
C ILE A 198 -18.30 8.41 9.99
N GLY A 199 -18.24 9.18 8.89
CA GLY A 199 -18.57 10.60 8.91
C GLY A 199 -19.95 10.88 9.52
N PHE A 200 -20.95 10.07 9.17
CA PHE A 200 -22.27 10.11 9.81
C PHE A 200 -22.22 9.75 11.30
N GLN A 201 -21.52 8.67 11.68
CA GLN A 201 -21.42 8.24 13.09
C GLN A 201 -20.77 9.30 13.99
N VAL A 202 -19.72 9.96 13.52
CA VAL A 202 -19.01 11.01 14.28
C VAL A 202 -19.66 12.39 14.12
N ARG A 203 -20.80 12.47 13.43
CA ARG A 203 -21.62 13.68 13.25
C ARG A 203 -20.87 14.85 12.59
N VAL A 204 -19.96 14.55 11.67
CA VAL A 204 -19.30 15.57 10.85
C VAL A 204 -20.07 15.78 9.55
N SER A 205 -20.13 17.02 9.08
CA SER A 205 -20.83 17.36 7.85
C SER A 205 -20.17 16.75 6.62
N LYS A 206 -18.83 16.75 6.59
CA LYS A 206 -17.99 16.04 5.61
C LYS A 206 -16.68 15.62 6.28
N ILE A 207 -16.31 14.36 6.08
CA ILE A 207 -15.02 13.80 6.48
C ILE A 207 -14.02 13.87 5.33
N GLY A 208 -12.74 14.13 5.60
CA GLY A 208 -11.69 14.13 4.59
C GLY A 208 -11.25 12.70 4.25
N PHE A 209 -11.51 12.21 3.05
CA PHE A 209 -11.02 10.92 2.58
C PHE A 209 -9.60 11.07 2.01
N ILE A 210 -8.61 10.55 2.73
CA ILE A 210 -7.20 10.73 2.40
C ILE A 210 -6.69 9.51 1.63
N THR A 211 -6.25 9.71 0.39
CA THR A 211 -5.80 8.60 -0.48
C THR A 211 -4.73 9.04 -1.50
N PHE A 212 -3.90 8.09 -1.91
CA PHE A 212 -3.02 8.22 -3.08
C PHE A 212 -3.58 7.52 -4.34
N ASP A 213 -4.75 6.88 -4.25
CA ASP A 213 -5.34 6.13 -5.35
C ASP A 213 -5.73 7.04 -6.52
N LYS A 214 -5.14 6.79 -7.69
CA LYS A 214 -5.34 7.63 -8.89
C LYS A 214 -6.76 7.50 -9.45
N GLY A 215 -7.39 6.34 -9.32
CA GLY A 215 -8.78 6.11 -9.73
C GLY A 215 -9.74 6.94 -8.89
N ILE A 216 -9.59 6.88 -7.56
CA ILE A 216 -10.39 7.71 -6.63
C ILE A 216 -10.14 9.20 -6.88
N ILE A 217 -8.89 9.63 -7.03
CA ILE A 217 -8.54 11.03 -7.30
C ILE A 217 -9.15 11.51 -8.63
N LYS A 218 -9.09 10.69 -9.69
CA LYS A 218 -9.70 11.01 -10.99
C LYS A 218 -11.23 11.11 -10.88
N GLY A 219 -11.84 10.21 -10.10
CA GLY A 219 -13.28 10.17 -9.82
C GLY A 219 -13.79 11.20 -8.81
N LYS A 220 -12.90 12.02 -8.22
CA LYS A 220 -13.18 12.88 -7.07
C LYS A 220 -14.50 13.63 -7.15
N SER A 221 -14.72 14.40 -8.22
CA SER A 221 -15.91 15.26 -8.35
C SER A 221 -17.21 14.47 -8.36
N GLU A 222 -17.23 13.28 -8.97
CA GLU A 222 -18.42 12.43 -8.98
C GLU A 222 -18.63 11.73 -7.64
N ILE A 223 -17.55 11.26 -6.99
CA ILE A 223 -17.63 10.61 -5.69
C ILE A 223 -18.13 11.59 -4.61
N GLU A 224 -17.60 12.81 -4.57
CA GLU A 224 -18.01 13.86 -3.60
C GLU A 224 -19.44 14.38 -3.82
N LYS A 225 -20.05 14.15 -4.99
CA LYS A 225 -21.49 14.40 -5.23
C LYS A 225 -22.37 13.28 -4.70
N ILE A 226 -21.84 12.06 -4.65
CA ILE A 226 -22.56 10.86 -4.21
C ILE A 226 -22.48 10.73 -2.69
N LEU A 227 -21.32 11.02 -2.12
CA LEU A 227 -21.01 10.80 -0.70
C LEU A 227 -20.68 12.12 0.00
N SER A 228 -21.05 12.23 1.27
CA SER A 228 -20.67 13.35 2.15
C SER A 228 -19.21 13.25 2.63
N ILE A 229 -18.26 13.22 1.69
CA ILE A 229 -16.82 13.18 1.94
C ILE A 229 -16.10 14.26 1.12
N ASN A 230 -14.86 14.58 1.49
CA ASN A 230 -13.94 15.40 0.71
C ASN A 230 -12.69 14.58 0.38
N ILE A 231 -12.45 14.25 -0.89
CA ILE A 231 -11.28 13.48 -1.32
C ILE A 231 -10.05 14.38 -1.36
N MET A 232 -9.00 13.97 -0.67
CA MET A 232 -7.77 14.71 -0.52
C MET A 232 -6.58 13.79 -0.74
N LYS A 233 -5.54 14.33 -1.35
CA LYS A 233 -4.26 13.66 -1.53
C LYS A 233 -3.23 14.32 -0.60
N PRO A 234 -2.48 13.56 0.21
CA PRO A 234 -1.35 14.13 0.93
C PRO A 234 -0.33 14.77 -0.02
N ASN A 235 0.25 15.89 0.40
CA ASN A 235 1.26 16.63 -0.38
C ASN A 235 2.62 15.96 -0.34
#